data_AF-A0A3B0ZTH8-F1
#
_entry.id   AF-A0A3B0ZTH8-F1
#
_cell.length_a   1.000
_cell.length_b   1.000
_cell.length_c   1.000
_cell.angle_alpha   90.00
_cell.angle_beta   90.00
_cell.angle_gamma   90.00
#
_symmetry.space_group_name_H-M   'P 1'
#
loop_
_entity.id
_entity.type
_entity.pdbx_description
1 polymer ?
#
loop_
_entity_poly.entity_id
_entity_poly.type
_entity_poly.pdbx_seq_one_letter_code
_entity_poly.pdbx_strand_id
1 'polypeptide(L)'
;MKTLRMLPPVAVTINVLVTGLLLIASTSQATLNLSDNPLFAAQSAPPLTLMTMGRSHKLYYEAYNDASDLNGDGILDTNYKPDVINYYGYFGSNICYVYDTGDNRFEPSSATADKRCSGSGEWSGDFL
;
A
#
# COMPACT_ATOMS: atom_id res chain seq x y z
N MET A 1 -57.48 69.95 51.77
CA MET A 1 -56.68 69.88 50.52
C MET A 1 -55.22 69.76 50.91
N LYS A 2 -54.64 68.55 50.87
CA LYS A 2 -53.22 68.32 51.19
C LYS A 2 -52.49 68.13 49.86
N THR A 3 -51.63 69.08 49.56
CA THR A 3 -50.94 69.26 48.29
C THR A 3 -49.96 68.11 48.02
N LEU A 4 -50.07 67.53 46.83
CA LEU A 4 -49.22 66.45 46.32
C LEU A 4 -47.77 66.96 46.22
N ARG A 5 -46.86 66.45 47.05
CA ARG A 5 -45.42 66.75 46.94
C ARG A 5 -44.79 65.70 46.04
N MET A 6 -44.22 66.13 44.91
CA MET A 6 -43.41 65.30 44.01
C MET A 6 -42.23 64.66 44.78
N LEU A 7 -42.05 63.35 44.62
CA LEU A 7 -40.91 62.61 45.18
C LEU A 7 -39.59 63.01 44.47
N PRO A 8 -38.46 63.11 45.19
CA PRO A 8 -37.19 63.52 44.61
C PRO A 8 -36.60 62.44 43.67
N PRO A 9 -35.94 62.81 42.56
CA PRO A 9 -35.42 61.87 41.56
C PRO A 9 -34.38 60.88 42.11
N VAL A 10 -33.75 61.20 43.24
CA VAL A 10 -32.74 60.37 43.93
C VAL A 10 -33.33 59.09 44.52
N ALA A 11 -34.62 59.09 44.91
CA ALA A 11 -35.25 57.91 45.49
C ALA A 11 -35.61 56.84 44.41
N VAL A 12 -35.80 57.27 43.15
CA VAL A 12 -36.10 56.39 42.02
C VAL A 12 -34.84 55.72 41.50
N THR A 13 -33.71 56.43 41.45
CA THR A 13 -32.42 55.90 40.97
C THR A 13 -31.81 54.86 41.92
N ILE A 14 -32.00 54.99 43.23
CA ILE A 14 -31.54 54.00 44.22
C ILE A 14 -32.30 52.67 44.08
N ASN A 15 -33.62 52.70 43.87
CA ASN A 15 -34.41 51.48 43.71
C ASN A 15 -34.11 50.72 42.41
N VAL A 16 -33.75 51.42 41.33
CA VAL A 16 -33.30 50.82 40.06
C VAL A 16 -31.92 50.17 40.20
N LEU A 17 -31.02 50.76 40.99
CA LEU A 17 -29.69 50.20 41.24
C LEU A 17 -29.75 48.92 42.10
N VAL A 18 -30.63 48.88 43.10
CA VAL A 18 -30.79 47.73 44.01
C VAL A 18 -31.50 46.55 43.32
N THR A 19 -32.43 46.81 42.41
CA THR A 19 -33.10 45.75 41.62
C THR A 19 -32.22 45.19 40.49
N GLY A 20 -31.30 45.99 39.93
CA GLY A 20 -30.29 45.50 38.98
C GLY A 20 -29.23 44.59 39.61
N LEU A 21 -28.91 44.79 40.89
CA LEU A 21 -27.90 43.99 41.59
C LEU A 21 -28.44 42.61 42.05
N LEU A 22 -29.76 42.44 42.17
CA LEU A 22 -30.40 41.17 42.57
C LEU A 22 -30.69 40.20 41.40
N LEU A 23 -30.45 40.60 40.14
CA LEU A 23 -30.70 39.75 38.94
C LEU A 23 -29.49 38.93 38.48
N ILE A 24 -28.37 38.98 39.21
CA ILE A 24 -27.19 38.16 38.92
C ILE A 24 -27.34 36.79 39.62
N ALA A 25 -28.38 36.04 39.23
CA ALA A 25 -28.66 34.72 39.78
C ALA A 25 -27.81 33.64 39.09
N SER A 26 -26.91 33.03 39.87
CA SER A 26 -26.51 31.62 39.87
C SER A 26 -26.19 30.95 38.52
N THR A 27 -24.93 30.97 38.10
CA THR A 27 -24.42 30.01 37.11
C THR A 27 -24.14 28.66 37.80
N SER A 28 -24.90 27.62 37.45
CA SER A 28 -24.60 26.25 37.87
C SER A 28 -23.58 25.66 36.89
N GLN A 29 -22.36 25.40 37.35
CA GLN A 29 -21.32 24.74 36.56
C GLN A 29 -21.23 23.27 36.95
N ALA A 30 -21.32 22.37 35.97
CA ALA A 30 -21.05 20.95 36.19
C ALA A 30 -19.56 20.76 36.53
N THR A 31 -19.27 20.01 37.59
CA THR A 31 -17.90 19.65 37.96
C THR A 31 -17.31 18.71 36.92
N LEU A 32 -16.40 19.21 36.10
CA LEU A 32 -15.60 18.44 35.15
C LEU A 32 -14.60 17.57 35.93
N ASN A 33 -14.88 16.28 36.03
CA ASN A 33 -13.97 15.30 36.65
C ASN A 33 -13.04 14.73 35.55
N LEU A 34 -12.12 15.57 35.07
CA LEU A 34 -11.03 15.12 34.20
C LEU A 34 -9.92 14.53 35.08
N SER A 35 -9.32 13.43 34.62
CA SER A 35 -8.18 12.83 35.29
C SER A 35 -6.98 13.79 35.20
N ASP A 36 -6.42 14.16 36.35
CA ASP A 36 -5.21 15.00 36.45
C ASP A 36 -3.92 14.27 36.01
N ASN A 37 -4.02 12.96 35.72
CA ASN A 37 -2.88 12.18 35.26
C ASN A 37 -2.88 12.12 33.73
N PRO A 38 -1.74 12.38 33.08
CA PRO A 38 -1.64 12.27 31.63
C PRO A 38 -1.95 10.84 31.21
N LEU A 39 -2.71 10.69 30.11
CA LEU A 39 -3.15 9.38 29.58
C LEU A 39 -1.99 8.37 29.41
N PHE A 40 -0.77 8.88 29.22
CA PHE A 40 0.46 8.10 29.05
C PHE A 40 1.09 7.59 30.36
N ALA A 41 0.73 8.13 31.53
CA ALA A 41 1.29 7.70 32.81
C ALA A 41 0.61 6.44 33.38
N ALA A 42 -0.56 6.05 32.86
CA ALA A 42 -1.35 4.94 33.38
C ALA A 42 -1.13 3.60 32.65
N GLN A 43 -0.32 3.55 31.59
CA GLN A 43 -0.06 2.32 30.85
C GLN A 43 1.39 1.87 31.01
N SER A 44 1.61 1.01 32.01
CA SER A 44 2.78 0.13 32.02
C SER A 44 2.59 -0.95 30.95
N ALA A 45 2.87 -0.58 29.70
CA ALA A 45 2.91 -1.54 28.60
C ALA A 45 4.32 -2.19 28.58
N PRO A 46 4.43 -3.52 28.42
CA PRO A 46 5.72 -4.18 28.28
C PRO A 46 6.47 -3.62 27.05
N PRO A 47 7.81 -3.42 27.15
CA PRO A 47 8.58 -2.83 26.06
C PRO A 47 8.52 -3.71 24.81
N LEU A 48 8.07 -3.14 23.70
CA LEU A 48 8.01 -3.80 22.39
C LEU A 48 9.33 -3.55 21.65
N THR A 49 10.04 -4.62 21.28
CA THR A 49 11.24 -4.54 20.44
C THR A 49 10.85 -4.57 18.96
N LEU A 50 11.07 -3.47 18.25
CA LEU A 50 10.89 -3.42 16.80
C LEU A 50 12.20 -3.80 16.11
N MET A 51 12.25 -4.95 15.45
CA MET A 51 13.35 -5.31 14.56
C MET A 51 13.21 -4.52 13.26
N THR A 52 14.11 -3.57 13.02
CA THR A 52 14.22 -2.88 11.74
C THR A 52 15.30 -3.56 10.89
N MET A 53 14.91 -4.04 9.71
CA MET A 53 15.87 -4.56 8.71
C MET A 53 15.95 -3.57 7.57
N GLY A 54 17.15 -3.04 7.31
CA GLY A 54 17.42 -2.20 6.15
C GLY A 54 17.43 -3.04 4.87
N ARG A 55 16.63 -2.67 3.88
CA ARG A 55 16.67 -3.28 2.54
C ARG A 55 17.89 -2.73 1.79
N SER A 56 18.93 -3.54 1.65
CA SER A 56 20.15 -3.15 0.93
C SER A 56 19.93 -3.26 -0.59
N HIS A 57 20.50 -2.35 -1.38
CA HIS A 57 20.29 -2.30 -2.84
C HIS A 57 20.76 -3.57 -3.58
N LYS A 58 21.61 -4.39 -2.93
CA LYS A 58 22.04 -5.67 -3.48
C LYS A 58 20.96 -6.75 -3.55
N LEU A 59 19.81 -6.54 -2.90
CA LEU A 59 18.62 -7.39 -3.05
C LEU A 59 17.90 -7.19 -4.41
N TYR A 60 18.32 -6.21 -5.21
CA TYR A 60 17.78 -5.98 -6.56
C TYR A 60 18.68 -6.52 -7.67
N TYR A 61 19.89 -7.01 -7.35
CA TYR A 61 20.69 -7.73 -8.32
C TYR A 61 20.12 -9.12 -8.48
N GLU A 62 20.01 -9.56 -9.73
CA GLU A 62 19.71 -10.93 -10.07
C GLU A 62 20.61 -11.89 -9.28
N ALA A 63 20.00 -12.79 -8.50
CA ALA A 63 20.70 -13.81 -7.72
C ALA A 63 21.22 -14.96 -8.60
N TYR A 64 20.95 -14.89 -9.90
CA TYR A 64 21.36 -15.86 -10.89
C TYR A 64 22.43 -15.23 -11.76
N ASN A 65 23.47 -16.01 -12.03
CA ASN A 65 24.33 -15.77 -13.17
C ASN A 65 23.38 -15.68 -14.39
N ASP A 66 23.33 -14.51 -15.02
CA ASP A 66 22.53 -14.20 -16.21
C ASP A 66 23.18 -14.71 -17.49
N ALA A 67 24.31 -15.42 -17.34
CA ALA A 67 25.24 -15.67 -18.41
C ALA A 67 26.06 -16.92 -18.07
N SER A 68 25.54 -18.07 -18.47
CA SER A 68 26.27 -19.34 -18.43
C SER A 68 26.73 -19.64 -19.84
N ASP A 69 27.89 -20.28 -19.98
CA ASP A 69 28.35 -20.80 -21.26
C ASP A 69 27.54 -22.08 -21.55
N LEU A 70 26.60 -21.99 -22.51
CA LEU A 70 25.67 -23.09 -22.82
C LEU A 70 26.20 -24.00 -23.93
N ASN A 71 27.13 -23.52 -24.76
CA ASN A 71 27.67 -24.27 -25.89
C ASN A 71 29.13 -24.75 -25.67
N GLY A 72 29.76 -24.35 -24.57
CA GLY A 72 31.12 -24.74 -24.19
C GLY A 72 32.21 -24.01 -24.97
N ASP A 73 31.93 -22.84 -25.56
CA ASP A 73 32.91 -22.08 -26.36
C ASP A 73 33.82 -21.17 -25.52
N GLY A 74 33.60 -21.10 -24.21
CA GLY A 74 34.36 -20.26 -23.28
C GLY A 74 33.93 -18.79 -23.26
N ILE A 75 32.93 -18.42 -24.05
CA ILE A 75 32.29 -17.11 -24.05
C ILE A 75 30.93 -17.23 -23.34
N LEU A 76 30.63 -16.25 -22.52
CA LEU A 76 29.40 -16.23 -21.76
C LEU A 76 28.17 -15.96 -22.66
N ASP A 77 27.17 -16.84 -22.66
CA ASP A 77 25.93 -16.65 -23.40
C ASP A 77 24.92 -15.82 -22.59
N THR A 78 25.00 -14.50 -22.77
CA THR A 78 24.12 -13.51 -22.11
C THR A 78 22.78 -13.29 -22.81
N ASN A 79 22.64 -13.78 -24.04
CA ASN A 79 21.47 -13.53 -24.89
C ASN A 79 20.98 -14.84 -25.51
N TYR A 80 19.70 -14.86 -25.87
CA TYR A 80 19.12 -15.96 -26.62
C TYR A 80 19.72 -16.02 -28.04
N LYS A 81 20.35 -17.15 -28.35
CA LYS A 81 21.02 -17.43 -29.65
C LYS A 81 20.51 -18.74 -30.27
N PRO A 82 19.33 -18.75 -30.89
CA PRO A 82 18.73 -19.97 -31.45
C PRO A 82 19.52 -20.55 -32.63
N ASP A 83 20.26 -19.72 -33.38
CA ASP A 83 20.98 -20.18 -34.57
C ASP A 83 22.22 -21.03 -34.23
N VAL A 84 22.74 -20.94 -33.00
CA VAL A 84 23.99 -21.62 -32.59
C VAL A 84 23.83 -22.54 -31.38
N ILE A 85 22.78 -22.40 -30.57
CA ILE A 85 22.57 -23.19 -29.34
C ILE A 85 21.24 -23.94 -29.43
N ASN A 86 21.25 -25.25 -29.20
CA ASN A 86 20.04 -26.04 -29.00
C ASN A 86 19.64 -26.01 -27.52
N TYR A 87 18.51 -25.38 -27.22
CA TYR A 87 17.97 -25.34 -25.87
C TYR A 87 17.18 -26.61 -25.61
N TYR A 88 17.65 -27.43 -24.66
CA TYR A 88 16.93 -28.64 -24.29
C TYR A 88 15.84 -28.32 -23.28
N GLY A 89 14.62 -28.76 -23.57
CA GLY A 89 13.46 -28.58 -22.71
C GLY A 89 12.45 -29.74 -22.86
N TYR A 90 11.22 -29.48 -22.45
CA TYR A 90 10.11 -30.42 -22.68
C TYR A 90 9.69 -30.47 -24.15
N PHE A 91 9.86 -29.37 -24.86
CA PHE A 91 9.60 -29.27 -26.28
C PHE A 91 10.92 -29.42 -27.06
N GLY A 92 10.84 -30.03 -28.24
CA GLY A 92 11.99 -30.16 -29.11
C GLY A 92 12.18 -28.89 -29.94
N SER A 93 13.34 -28.24 -29.83
CA SER A 93 13.67 -27.00 -30.59
C SER A 93 13.40 -27.10 -32.10
N ASN A 94 13.56 -28.30 -32.67
CA ASN A 94 13.46 -28.56 -34.10
C ASN A 94 12.07 -29.12 -34.50
N ILE A 95 11.05 -28.92 -33.67
CA ILE A 95 9.69 -29.39 -33.91
C ILE A 95 8.73 -28.20 -33.77
N CYS A 96 7.80 -28.08 -34.70
CA CYS A 96 6.68 -27.15 -34.66
C CYS A 96 5.48 -27.82 -34.01
N TYR A 97 4.76 -27.09 -33.17
CA TYR A 97 3.62 -27.56 -32.41
C TYR A 97 2.37 -26.73 -32.72
N VAL A 98 1.20 -27.35 -32.67
CA VAL A 98 -0.10 -26.65 -32.73
C VAL A 98 -0.84 -26.91 -31.43
N TYR A 99 -1.52 -25.89 -30.92
CA TYR A 99 -2.36 -26.05 -29.73
C TYR A 99 -3.67 -26.76 -30.09
N ASP A 100 -3.88 -27.96 -29.56
CA ASP A 100 -5.14 -28.69 -29.66
C ASP A 100 -6.10 -28.27 -28.54
N THR A 101 -7.28 -27.77 -28.90
CA THR A 101 -8.29 -27.29 -27.93
C THR A 101 -9.17 -28.41 -27.36
N GLY A 102 -9.24 -29.57 -28.02
CA GLY A 102 -9.92 -30.75 -27.48
C GLY A 102 -9.11 -31.40 -26.37
N ASP A 103 -7.80 -31.49 -26.58
CA ASP A 103 -6.85 -32.15 -25.69
C ASP A 103 -6.10 -31.18 -24.74
N ASN A 104 -6.29 -29.86 -24.94
CA ASN A 104 -5.75 -28.76 -24.13
C ASN A 104 -4.22 -28.81 -23.97
N ARG A 105 -3.50 -29.14 -25.05
CA ARG A 105 -2.04 -29.21 -25.07
C ARG A 105 -1.47 -28.87 -26.44
N PHE A 106 -0.18 -28.59 -26.46
CA PHE A 106 0.58 -28.47 -27.70
C PHE A 106 0.96 -29.85 -28.23
N GLU A 107 0.64 -30.11 -29.49
CA GLU A 107 0.94 -31.36 -30.19
C GLU A 107 1.91 -31.14 -31.35
N PRO A 108 2.84 -32.07 -31.61
CA PRO A 108 3.79 -31.93 -32.70
C PRO A 108 3.07 -31.97 -34.06
N SER A 109 3.30 -30.94 -34.87
CA SER A 109 2.76 -30.78 -36.22
C SER A 109 3.79 -31.17 -37.29
N SER A 110 4.99 -30.60 -37.22
CA SER A 110 6.02 -30.74 -38.26
C SER A 110 7.43 -30.58 -37.69
N ALA A 111 8.44 -31.06 -38.41
CA ALA A 111 9.84 -30.82 -38.05
C ALA A 111 10.38 -29.59 -38.79
N THR A 112 11.28 -28.85 -38.14
CA THR A 112 11.96 -27.68 -38.69
C THR A 112 13.47 -27.77 -38.50
N ALA A 113 14.23 -27.21 -39.45
CA ALA A 113 15.70 -27.21 -39.41
C ALA A 113 16.28 -25.92 -38.83
N ASP A 114 15.52 -24.82 -38.84
CA ASP A 114 15.95 -23.48 -38.43
C ASP A 114 15.20 -22.98 -37.20
N LYS A 115 14.49 -23.88 -36.49
CA LYS A 115 13.71 -23.60 -35.28
C LYS A 115 12.60 -22.57 -35.50
N ARG A 116 12.17 -22.39 -36.75
CA ARG A 116 11.07 -21.51 -37.14
C ARG A 116 9.96 -22.33 -37.76
N CYS A 117 8.73 -21.85 -37.58
CA CYS A 117 7.52 -22.47 -38.11
C CYS A 117 6.83 -21.49 -39.06
N SER A 118 6.30 -22.03 -40.16
CA SER A 118 5.63 -21.24 -41.20
C SER A 118 4.15 -21.58 -41.36
N GLY A 119 3.65 -22.62 -40.69
CA GLY A 119 2.24 -22.99 -40.70
C GLY A 119 1.37 -22.05 -39.87
N SER A 120 0.07 -22.07 -40.17
CA SER A 120 -0.92 -21.25 -39.46
C SER A 120 -1.17 -21.79 -38.06
N GLY A 121 -0.94 -20.97 -37.04
CA GLY A 121 -1.13 -21.36 -35.64
C GLY A 121 -0.05 -22.31 -35.09
N GLU A 122 1.04 -22.49 -35.83
CA GLU A 122 2.19 -23.27 -35.37
C GLU A 122 3.09 -22.43 -34.46
N TRP A 123 3.66 -23.08 -33.45
CA TRP A 123 4.62 -22.55 -32.50
C TRP A 123 5.90 -23.35 -32.57
N SER A 124 7.04 -22.67 -32.56
CA SER A 124 8.33 -23.36 -32.48
C SER A 124 8.51 -23.98 -31.10
N GLY A 125 8.93 -25.24 -31.07
CA GLY A 125 9.33 -25.91 -29.83
C GLY A 125 10.58 -25.32 -29.19
N ASP A 126 11.30 -24.41 -29.86
CA ASP A 126 12.39 -23.65 -29.23
C ASP A 126 11.87 -22.46 -28.40
N PHE A 127 10.61 -22.06 -28.63
CA PHE A 127 9.94 -21.00 -27.87
C PHE A 127 9.04 -21.55 -26.75
N LEU A 128 8.58 -22.81 -26.86
CA LEU A 128 7.73 -23.49 -25.88
C LEU A 128 8.57 -24.18 -24.80
#